data_AF-A0A7Y3DSL2-F1
#
_entry.id   AF-A0A7Y3DSL2-F1
#
_cell.length_a   1.000
_cell.length_b   1.000
_cell.length_c   1.000
_cell.angle_alpha   90.00
_cell.angle_beta   90.00
_cell.angle_gamma   90.00
#
_symmetry.space_group_name_H-M   'P 1'
#
loop_
_entity.id
_entity.type
_entity.pdbx_description
1 polymer ?
#
loop_
_entity_poly.entity_id
_entity_poly.type
_entity_poly.pdbx_seq_one_letter_code
_entity_poly.pdbx_strand_id
1 'polypeptide(L)'
;MAEPAKKVEKKVMDQGLEIGAQNLNEKQIEKVINRVLKSESGARLKAYVDTCIHCGLCSEACHYYLSHDNDPSYSPVGKVKQTLWEMIK
;
A
#
# COMPACT_ATOMS: atom_id res chain seq x y z
N MET A 1 -11.58 14.54 27.01
CA MET A 1 -11.15 13.43 26.12
C MET A 1 -12.29 13.21 25.15
N ALA A 2 -12.11 13.57 23.87
CA ALA A 2 -13.17 13.38 22.88
C ALA A 2 -13.30 11.88 22.57
N GLU A 3 -14.53 11.37 22.57
CA GLU A 3 -14.79 9.98 22.17
C GLU A 3 -14.39 9.78 20.69
N PRO A 4 -13.74 8.67 20.33
CA PRO A 4 -13.40 8.39 18.94
C PRO A 4 -14.69 8.21 18.13
N ALA A 5 -14.78 8.92 17.00
CA ALA A 5 -15.92 8.83 16.10
C ALA A 5 -16.12 7.38 15.63
N LYS A 6 -17.31 6.82 15.87
CA LYS A 6 -17.73 5.52 15.31
C LYS A 6 -17.59 5.58 13.79
N LYS A 7 -16.57 4.90 13.24
CA LYS A 7 -16.43 4.67 11.79
C LYS A 7 -17.56 3.76 11.33
N VAL A 8 -18.65 4.36 10.88
CA VAL A 8 -19.64 3.65 10.06
C VAL A 8 -19.00 3.52 8.68
N GLU A 9 -18.56 2.32 8.32
CA GLU A 9 -18.10 2.01 6.96
C GLU A 9 -19.28 2.18 6.00
N LYS A 10 -19.48 3.40 5.49
CA LYS A 10 -20.41 3.65 4.39
C LYS A 10 -19.77 3.05 3.14
N LYS A 11 -20.35 1.94 2.68
CA LYS A 11 -19.99 1.34 1.40
C LYS A 11 -20.48 2.26 0.27
N VAL A 12 -19.63 3.20 -0.14
CA VAL A 12 -19.89 4.06 -1.29
C VAL A 12 -19.64 3.21 -2.54
N MET A 13 -20.70 2.92 -3.31
CA MET A 13 -20.55 2.27 -4.61
C MET A 13 -20.47 3.34 -5.69
N ASP A 14 -19.34 3.37 -6.39
CA ASP A 14 -19.11 4.26 -7.52
C ASP A 14 -19.38 3.49 -8.82
N GLN A 15 -20.46 3.85 -9.52
CA GLN A 15 -20.85 3.17 -10.76
C GLN A 15 -19.76 3.22 -11.85
N GLY A 16 -18.95 4.28 -11.88
CA GLY A 16 -17.85 4.41 -12.84
C GLY A 16 -16.73 3.41 -12.56
N LEU A 17 -16.38 3.21 -11.28
CA LEU A 17 -15.41 2.19 -10.88
C LEU A 17 -15.91 0.78 -11.20
N GLU A 18 -17.18 0.49 -10.95
CA GLU A 18 -17.77 -0.82 -11.24
C GLU A 18 -17.73 -1.16 -12.74
N ILE A 19 -18.13 -0.22 -13.60
CA ILE A 19 -18.09 -0.41 -15.07
C ILE A 19 -16.64 -0.59 -15.54
N GLY A 20 -15.69 0.16 -14.99
CA GLY A 20 -14.27 0.01 -15.29
C GLY A 20 -13.74 -1.36 -14.86
N ALA A 21 -14.11 -1.81 -13.67
CA ALA A 21 -13.67 -3.08 -13.10
C ALA A 21 -14.19 -4.30 -13.89
N GLN A 22 -15.41 -4.23 -14.45
CA GLN A 22 -15.98 -5.30 -15.29
C GLN A 22 -15.12 -5.64 -16.51
N ASN A 23 -14.31 -4.70 -16.99
CA ASN A 23 -13.46 -4.89 -18.18
C ASN A 23 -12.04 -5.35 -17.84
N LEU A 24 -11.69 -5.55 -16.56
CA LEU A 24 -10.36 -5.98 -16.15
C LEU A 24 -10.12 -7.44 -16.53
N ASN A 25 -8.99 -7.70 -17.18
CA ASN A 25 -8.45 -9.04 -17.37
C ASN A 25 -7.04 -9.17 -16.78
N GLU A 26 -6.61 -10.40 -16.53
CA GLU A 26 -5.30 -10.71 -15.93
C GLU A 26 -4.14 -10.04 -16.68
N LYS A 27 -4.16 -10.08 -18.02
CA LYS A 27 -3.12 -9.47 -18.86
C LYS A 27 -3.04 -7.96 -18.69
N GLN A 28 -4.17 -7.27 -18.57
CA GLN A 28 -4.22 -5.83 -18.32
C GLN A 28 -3.72 -5.49 -16.92
N ILE A 29 -4.12 -6.27 -15.91
CA ILE A 29 -3.67 -6.11 -14.52
C ILE A 29 -2.15 -6.24 -14.46
N GLU A 30 -1.60 -7.33 -15.00
CA GLU A 30 -0.16 -7.59 -15.04
C GLU A 30 0.58 -6.47 -15.79
N LYS A 31 0.07 -6.02 -16.94
CA LYS A 31 0.66 -4.92 -17.72
C LYS A 31 0.75 -3.64 -16.90
N VAL A 32 -0.29 -3.29 -16.14
CA VAL A 32 -0.32 -2.08 -15.32
C VAL A 32 0.64 -2.19 -14.14
N ILE A 33 0.65 -3.32 -13.43
CA ILE A 33 1.58 -3.59 -12.33
C ILE A 33 3.02 -3.47 -12.81
N ASN A 34 3.37 -4.18 -13.88
CA ASN A 34 4.71 -4.12 -14.46
C ASN A 34 5.10 -2.72 -14.91
N ARG A 35 4.16 -1.94 -15.46
CA ARG A 35 4.42 -0.55 -15.82
C ARG A 35 4.81 0.26 -14.58
N VAL A 36 4.04 0.18 -13.49
CA VAL A 36 4.31 0.92 -12.24
C VAL A 36 5.64 0.49 -11.62
N LEU A 37 5.88 -0.82 -11.52
CA LEU A 37 7.08 -1.37 -10.91
C LEU A 37 8.35 -1.10 -11.74
N LYS A 38 8.27 -0.99 -13.07
CA LYS A 38 9.45 -0.76 -13.91
C LYS A 38 9.74 0.73 -14.20
N SER A 39 8.75 1.61 -14.11
CA SER A 39 8.91 3.04 -14.40
C SER A 39 9.08 3.88 -13.14
N GLU A 40 7.97 4.29 -12.52
CA GLU A 40 7.90 5.26 -11.43
C GLU A 40 8.58 4.78 -10.14
N SER A 41 8.36 3.50 -9.80
CA SER A 41 8.79 2.96 -8.50
C SER A 41 10.09 2.15 -8.58
N GLY A 42 10.53 1.71 -9.76
CA GLY A 42 11.44 0.57 -9.90
C GLY A 42 12.80 0.72 -9.23
N ALA A 43 13.60 1.70 -9.65
CA ALA A 43 14.99 1.80 -9.16
C ALA A 43 15.07 2.17 -7.68
N ARG A 44 14.23 3.11 -7.22
CA ARG A 44 14.23 3.56 -5.81
C ARG A 44 13.63 2.52 -4.88
N LEU A 45 12.47 1.96 -5.23
CA LEU A 45 11.84 0.92 -4.41
C LEU A 45 12.75 -0.28 -4.31
N LYS A 46 13.37 -0.71 -5.43
CA LYS A 46 14.35 -1.80 -5.41
C LYS A 46 15.51 -1.50 -4.47
N ALA A 47 16.11 -0.31 -4.55
CA ALA A 47 17.17 0.08 -3.63
C ALA A 47 16.71 0.02 -2.16
N TYR A 48 15.52 0.54 -1.83
CA TYR A 48 15.00 0.49 -0.46
C TYR A 48 14.72 -0.93 0.03
N VAL A 49 14.19 -1.79 -0.84
CA VAL A 49 13.88 -3.19 -0.50
C VAL A 49 15.16 -4.00 -0.33
N ASP A 50 16.12 -3.85 -1.24
CA ASP A 50 17.41 -4.55 -1.20
C ASP A 50 18.28 -4.09 -0.01
N THR A 51 18.18 -2.83 0.41
CA THR A 51 18.97 -2.26 1.53
C THR A 51 18.28 -2.36 2.89
N CYS A 52 17.00 -2.75 2.92
CA CYS A 52 16.24 -2.83 4.16
C CYS A 52 16.79 -3.95 5.06
N ILE A 53 17.33 -3.58 6.23
CA ILE A 53 17.77 -4.53 7.26
C ILE A 53 16.69 -4.81 8.32
N HIS A 54 15.44 -4.41 8.07
CA HIS A 54 14.31 -4.57 8.99
C HIS A 54 14.52 -3.96 10.39
N CYS A 55 15.28 -2.85 10.50
CA CYS A 55 15.58 -2.20 11.77
C CYS A 55 14.40 -1.43 12.41
N GLY A 56 13.32 -1.16 11.67
CA GLY A 56 12.15 -0.47 12.21
C GLY A 56 12.23 1.06 12.27
N LEU A 57 13.37 1.68 11.94
CA LEU A 57 13.55 3.15 11.97
C LEU A 57 12.52 3.91 11.09
N CYS A 58 12.07 3.29 10.00
CA CYS A 58 11.03 3.87 9.14
C CYS A 58 9.67 3.99 9.84
N SER A 59 9.38 3.12 10.80
CA SER A 59 8.11 3.13 11.54
C SER A 59 8.06 4.34 12.48
N GLU A 60 9.10 4.55 13.27
CA GLU A 60 9.19 5.69 14.20
C GLU A 60 9.20 7.05 13.47
N ALA A 61 9.73 7.11 12.25
CA ALA A 61 9.68 8.30 11.42
C ALA A 61 8.31 8.56 10.75
N CYS A 62 7.38 7.60 10.76
CA CYS A 62 6.13 7.68 10.01
C CYS A 62 4.98 8.19 10.88
N HIS A 63 4.54 9.42 10.63
CA HIS A 63 3.39 10.03 11.33
C HIS A 63 2.11 9.18 11.26
N TYR A 64 1.87 8.48 10.15
CA TYR A 64 0.66 7.66 9.98
C TYR A 64 0.70 6.40 10.84
N TYR A 65 1.88 5.80 11.04
CA TYR A 65 2.08 4.70 11.99
C TYR A 65 1.87 5.17 13.43
N LEU A 66 2.48 6.31 13.79
CA LEU A 66 2.34 6.91 15.12
C LEU A 66 0.90 7.30 15.45
N SER A 67 0.12 7.73 14.45
CA SER A 67 -1.30 8.09 14.65
C SER A 67 -2.25 6.90 14.78
N HIS A 68 -1.76 5.66 14.61
CA HIS A 68 -2.54 4.43 14.69
C HIS A 68 -1.97 3.51 15.78
N ASP A 69 -1.67 4.08 16.95
CA ASP A 69 -1.21 3.34 18.14
C ASP A 69 -0.03 2.40 17.88
N ASN A 70 0.88 2.82 16.99
CA ASN A 70 2.06 2.04 16.62
C ASN A 70 1.74 0.67 16.02
N ASP A 71 0.57 0.50 15.37
CA ASP A 71 0.20 -0.73 14.69
C ASP A 71 1.13 -0.99 13.47
N PRO A 72 1.90 -2.11 13.46
CA PRO A 72 2.84 -2.45 12.39
C PRO A 72 2.21 -2.53 10.99
N SER A 73 0.90 -2.80 10.88
CA SER A 73 0.18 -2.83 9.60
C SER A 73 0.23 -1.47 8.88
N TYR A 74 0.38 -0.39 9.64
CA TYR A 74 0.46 0.98 9.11
C TYR A 74 1.88 1.51 8.92
N SER A 75 2.90 0.74 9.34
CA SER A 75 4.30 1.08 9.10
C SER A 75 4.63 1.09 7.61
N PRO A 76 5.66 1.84 7.16
CA PRO A 76 6.06 1.84 5.75
C PRO A 76 6.36 0.45 5.20
N VAL A 77 7.15 -0.36 5.93
CA VAL A 77 7.46 -1.74 5.55
C VAL A 77 6.21 -2.63 5.61
N GLY A 78 5.35 -2.45 6.61
CA GLY A 78 4.09 -3.18 6.74
C GLY A 78 3.18 -3.00 5.52
N LYS A 79 3.06 -1.77 5.01
CA LYS A 79 2.27 -1.47 3.79
C LYS A 79 2.85 -2.16 2.56
N VAL A 80 4.18 -2.16 2.39
CA VAL A 80 4.83 -2.91 1.30
C VAL A 80 4.57 -4.40 1.44
N LYS A 81 4.69 -4.96 2.65
CA LYS A 81 4.46 -6.38 2.95
C LYS A 81 3.04 -6.84 2.58
N GLN A 82 2.04 -6.00 2.84
CA GLN A 82 0.62 -6.30 2.59
C GLN A 82 0.19 -6.13 1.13
N THR A 83 0.98 -5.44 0.30
CA THR A 83 0.56 -5.05 -1.06
C THR A 83 1.51 -5.58 -2.12
N LEU A 84 2.75 -5.10 -2.14
CA LEU A 84 3.68 -5.29 -3.24
C LEU A 84 4.64 -6.47 -3.07
N TRP A 85 4.78 -7.00 -1.85
CA TRP A 85 5.86 -7.93 -1.49
C TRP A 85 5.95 -9.16 -2.39
N GLU A 86 4.83 -9.82 -2.65
CA GLU A 86 4.78 -11.02 -3.50
C GLU A 86 5.03 -10.71 -4.99
N MET A 87 4.93 -9.44 -5.41
CA MET A 87 5.19 -9.01 -6.79
C MET A 87 6.63 -8.55 -7.03
N ILE A 88 7.37 -8.20 -5.97
CA ILE A 88 8.74 -7.65 -6.07
C ILE A 88 9.83 -8.60 -5.57
N LYS A 89 9.45 -9.70 -4.92
CA LYS A 89 10.34 -10.77 -4.45
C LYS A 89 10.65 -11.76 -5.57
#